data_AF-A0AAX0WLS0-F1
#
_entry.id   AF-A0AAX0WLS0-F1
#
_cell.length_a   1.000
_cell.length_b   1.000
_cell.length_c   1.000
_cell.angle_alpha   90.00
_cell.angle_beta   90.00
_cell.angle_gamma   90.00
#
_symmetry.space_group_name_H-M   'P 1'
#
loop_
_entity.id
_entity.type
_entity.pdbx_description
1 polymer ?
#
loop_
_entity_poly.entity_id
_entity_poly.type
_entity_poly.pdbx_seq_one_letter_code
_entity_poly.pdbx_strand_id
1 'polypeptide(L)'
;MMKYFIYAIAAIHLGCSTSLGEETGFDRQLPAPDSIHIRGKMGEKSKKLKEFLKSGDFKQFYGCSNTVLSELNAMRRHGTMTREEACDMLWSLYLISGAPMYEAPDYDSVQPWPYENERDNDIAAKSRVISALSIMDTKQMSRNLGIHEQRLKHLHAAYAAAIIKRLKSLHLPDFGKKETALKDAIIRSHPANPDGNVIGSDVKDYEWTHKWNNLVTFSSRNSMYHSYVSKIMEKRFIPMLVKYFPDQAGEVVKYIRKAGYGDGEVLDLIDRTAGYNSKTAYLYQGKSGEEHRKKLQRKQSRE
;
A
#
# COMPACT_ATOMS: atom_id res chain seq x y z
N MET A 1 3.96 51.25 -13.16
CA MET A 1 3.38 49.88 -13.23
C MET A 1 4.48 48.87 -12.96
N MET A 2 4.31 48.10 -11.87
CA MET A 2 4.87 46.77 -11.52
C MET A 2 6.35 46.51 -11.86
N LYS A 3 7.33 46.45 -10.95
CA LYS A 3 7.37 45.92 -9.56
C LYS A 3 7.12 44.41 -9.38
N TYR A 4 7.50 43.54 -10.33
CA TYR A 4 7.60 42.08 -10.09
C TYR A 4 8.59 41.40 -11.06
N PHE A 5 9.90 41.60 -10.86
CA PHE A 5 10.93 40.87 -11.61
C PHE A 5 12.16 40.54 -10.75
N ILE A 6 11.95 40.15 -9.49
CA ILE A 6 13.01 39.56 -8.64
C ILE A 6 12.35 38.55 -7.70
N TYR A 7 11.87 37.41 -8.22
CA TYR A 7 11.47 36.24 -7.41
C TYR A 7 11.49 34.94 -8.24
N ALA A 8 12.52 34.74 -9.08
CA ALA A 8 12.65 33.50 -9.87
C ALA A 8 14.05 32.86 -9.83
N ILE A 9 15.02 33.43 -9.12
CA ILE A 9 16.39 32.87 -9.02
C ILE A 9 16.88 32.99 -7.58
N ALA A 10 16.15 32.35 -6.65
CA ALA A 10 16.57 32.17 -5.25
C ALA A 10 15.96 30.90 -4.62
N ALA A 11 15.78 29.84 -5.43
CA ALA A 11 15.38 28.51 -4.94
C ALA A 11 16.16 27.38 -5.62
N ILE A 12 17.35 27.70 -6.14
CA ILE A 12 18.35 26.73 -6.60
C ILE A 12 19.63 27.18 -5.89
N HIS A 13 20.21 26.33 -5.04
CA HIS A 13 21.41 26.54 -4.20
C HIS A 13 21.19 26.84 -2.71
N LEU A 14 20.43 25.97 -2.00
CA LEU A 14 20.77 25.62 -0.61
C LEU A 14 20.12 24.28 -0.23
N GLY A 15 20.80 23.23 -0.63
CA GLY A 15 20.50 21.85 -0.29
C GLY A 15 21.67 20.92 -0.67
N CYS A 16 22.90 21.45 -0.73
CA CYS A 16 24.10 20.62 -0.78
C CYS A 16 24.48 20.28 0.66
N SER A 17 23.68 19.43 1.27
CA SER A 17 24.09 18.63 2.42
C SER A 17 24.40 17.26 1.84
N THR A 18 25.67 16.91 1.80
CA THR A 18 26.13 15.56 1.52
C THR A 18 25.58 14.60 2.58
N SER A 19 24.36 14.09 2.37
CA SER A 19 23.83 12.95 3.12
C SER A 19 24.11 11.68 2.32
N LEU A 20 25.04 10.87 2.83
CA LEU A 20 25.18 9.48 2.41
C LEU A 20 23.80 8.78 2.47
N GLY A 21 23.22 8.46 1.30
CA GLY A 21 22.15 7.48 1.12
C GLY A 21 20.83 7.75 1.84
N GLU A 22 20.14 8.84 1.53
CA GLU A 22 18.74 8.97 1.93
C GLU A 22 17.87 7.96 1.15
N GLU A 23 17.24 7.02 1.87
CA GLU A 23 16.20 6.14 1.33
C GLU A 23 15.00 7.02 0.91
N THR A 24 14.96 7.43 -0.36
CA THR A 24 13.96 8.35 -0.90
C THR A 24 12.57 7.72 -0.82
N GLY A 25 11.60 8.45 -0.28
CA GLY A 25 10.19 8.04 -0.25
C GLY A 25 9.80 6.95 0.76
N PHE A 26 10.71 6.48 1.63
CA PHE A 26 10.38 5.51 2.68
C PHE A 26 9.54 6.16 3.81
N ASP A 27 8.50 5.46 4.28
CA ASP A 27 7.67 5.91 5.40
C ASP A 27 8.39 5.76 6.76
N ARG A 28 9.12 6.82 7.15
CA ARG A 28 9.85 6.89 8.42
C ARG A 28 8.95 7.02 9.65
N GLN A 29 7.63 7.20 9.48
CA GLN A 29 6.69 7.21 10.61
C GLN A 29 6.32 5.79 11.07
N LEU A 30 6.68 4.77 10.29
CA LEU A 30 6.50 3.39 10.69
C LEU A 30 7.42 3.02 11.85
N PRO A 31 6.90 2.37 12.91
CA PRO A 31 7.74 1.89 14.00
C PRO A 31 8.68 0.79 13.49
N ALA A 32 9.99 1.01 13.56
CA ALA A 32 10.97 -0.01 13.20
C ALA A 32 10.94 -1.20 14.18
N PRO A 33 11.35 -2.42 13.77
CA PRO A 33 11.47 -3.56 14.68
C PRO A 33 12.31 -3.29 15.94
N ASP A 34 13.33 -2.44 15.86
CA ASP A 34 14.15 -2.05 17.00
C ASP A 34 13.36 -1.33 18.11
N SER A 35 12.26 -0.64 17.77
CA SER A 35 11.42 0.07 18.74
C SER A 35 10.79 -0.85 19.79
N ILE A 36 10.69 -2.15 19.50
CA ILE A 36 10.14 -3.15 20.41
C ILE A 36 11.23 -4.01 21.07
N HIS A 37 12.48 -3.54 21.02
CA HIS A 37 13.68 -4.15 21.63
C HIS A 37 14.05 -5.51 21.05
N ILE A 38 13.83 -5.71 19.74
CA ILE A 38 14.34 -6.89 19.05
C ILE A 38 15.86 -6.78 18.99
N ARG A 39 16.56 -7.46 19.91
CA ARG A 39 18.02 -7.58 19.88
C ARG A 39 18.40 -8.56 18.77
N GLY A 40 18.74 -8.08 17.59
CA GLY A 40 19.16 -8.95 16.47
C GLY A 40 19.61 -8.13 15.27
N LYS A 41 20.64 -8.61 14.57
CA LYS A 41 21.05 -8.01 13.30
C LYS A 41 20.05 -8.41 12.22
N MET A 42 19.85 -7.53 11.24
CA MET A 42 19.17 -7.88 10.00
C MET A 42 19.78 -9.15 9.39
N GLY A 43 18.94 -10.09 8.98
CA GLY A 43 19.38 -11.26 8.23
C GLY A 43 19.73 -10.91 6.78
N GLU A 44 20.14 -11.91 6.01
CA GLU A 44 20.59 -11.71 4.63
C GLU A 44 19.48 -11.12 3.74
N LYS A 45 18.23 -11.57 3.92
CA LYS A 45 17.11 -11.16 3.07
C LYS A 45 16.75 -9.71 3.31
N SER A 46 16.58 -9.32 4.56
CA SER A 46 16.29 -7.92 4.89
C SER A 46 17.45 -6.99 4.56
N LYS A 47 18.71 -7.42 4.69
CA LYS A 47 19.88 -6.64 4.24
C LYS A 47 19.81 -6.34 2.74
N LYS A 48 19.57 -7.37 1.93
CA LYS A 48 19.43 -7.23 0.48
C LYS A 48 18.27 -6.30 0.09
N LEU A 49 17.12 -6.43 0.75
CA LEU A 49 16.00 -5.48 0.58
C LEU A 49 16.40 -4.05 0.92
N LYS A 50 17.13 -3.84 2.01
CA LYS A 50 17.59 -2.51 2.43
C LYS A 50 18.61 -1.91 1.46
N GLU A 51 19.48 -2.73 0.88
CA GLU A 51 20.43 -2.29 -0.16
C GLU A 51 19.70 -1.77 -1.40
N PHE A 52 18.74 -2.53 -1.93
CA PHE A 52 17.93 -2.09 -3.07
C PHE A 52 17.09 -0.85 -2.77
N LEU A 53 16.55 -0.75 -1.54
CA LEU A 53 15.81 0.43 -1.11
C LEU A 53 16.72 1.67 -1.07
N LYS A 54 17.94 1.55 -0.56
CA LYS A 54 18.93 2.63 -0.51
C LYS A 54 19.41 3.07 -1.89
N SER A 55 19.54 2.14 -2.83
CA SER A 55 19.94 2.45 -4.19
C SER A 55 18.80 2.98 -5.06
N GLY A 56 17.56 2.97 -4.57
CA GLY A 56 16.37 3.32 -5.35
C GLY A 56 16.00 2.30 -6.43
N ASP A 57 16.57 1.10 -6.38
CA ASP A 57 16.27 0.04 -7.36
C ASP A 57 14.98 -0.68 -6.96
N PHE A 58 13.85 -0.01 -7.18
CA PHE A 58 12.54 -0.54 -6.78
C PHE A 58 12.14 -1.80 -7.56
N LYS A 59 12.65 -1.97 -8.79
CA LYS A 59 12.38 -3.17 -9.59
C LYS A 59 12.99 -4.40 -8.92
N GLN A 60 14.28 -4.35 -8.56
CA GLN A 60 14.92 -5.43 -7.82
C GLN A 60 14.38 -5.55 -6.39
N PHE A 61 14.06 -4.44 -5.74
CA PHE A 61 13.46 -4.45 -4.40
C PHE A 61 12.16 -5.27 -4.37
N TYR A 62 11.20 -4.98 -5.26
CA TYR A 62 9.92 -5.67 -5.27
C TYR A 62 9.99 -7.07 -5.87
N GLY A 63 10.91 -7.32 -6.82
CA GLY A 63 11.27 -8.67 -7.23
C GLY A 63 11.76 -9.52 -6.07
N CYS A 64 12.71 -9.01 -5.29
CA CYS A 64 13.24 -9.66 -4.08
C CYS A 64 12.16 -9.82 -3.00
N SER A 65 11.32 -8.80 -2.80
CA SER A 65 10.21 -8.81 -1.83
C SER A 65 9.25 -9.97 -2.07
N ASN A 66 8.92 -10.25 -3.34
CA ASN A 66 8.04 -11.35 -3.71
C ASN A 66 8.63 -12.72 -3.36
N THR A 67 9.95 -12.91 -3.57
CA THR A 67 10.67 -14.13 -3.18
C THR A 67 10.67 -14.29 -1.66
N VAL A 68 11.06 -13.23 -0.93
CA VAL A 68 11.08 -13.24 0.54
C VAL A 68 9.69 -13.60 1.09
N LEU A 69 8.63 -12.95 0.62
CA LEU A 69 7.27 -13.23 1.05
C LEU A 69 6.78 -14.65 0.71
N SER A 70 7.31 -15.28 -0.34
CA SER A 70 7.01 -16.68 -0.68
C SER A 70 7.65 -17.64 0.32
N GLU A 71 8.92 -17.41 0.63
CA GLU A 71 9.66 -18.19 1.61
C GLU A 71 9.07 -18.05 3.01
N LEU A 72 8.74 -16.81 3.43
CA LEU A 72 8.06 -16.56 4.71
C LEU A 72 6.75 -17.36 4.82
N ASN A 73 5.97 -17.42 3.74
CA ASN A 73 4.74 -18.19 3.71
C ASN A 73 4.99 -19.71 3.75
N ALA A 74 6.07 -20.20 3.13
CA ALA A 74 6.46 -21.60 3.18
C ALA A 74 6.95 -22.00 4.59
N MET A 75 7.83 -21.20 5.21
CA MET A 75 8.33 -21.45 6.58
C MET A 75 7.19 -21.55 7.59
N ARG A 76 6.18 -20.68 7.46
CA ARG A 76 4.96 -20.75 8.27
C ARG A 76 4.22 -22.09 8.14
N ARG A 77 4.21 -22.71 6.95
CA ARG A 77 3.51 -23.98 6.69
C ARG A 77 4.27 -25.21 7.21
N HIS A 78 5.60 -25.16 7.21
CA HIS A 78 6.44 -26.33 7.53
C HIS A 78 6.90 -26.42 8.99
N GLY A 79 6.52 -25.45 9.83
CA GLY A 79 6.39 -25.68 11.26
C GLY A 79 7.70 -25.73 12.05
N THR A 80 8.45 -24.64 12.02
CA THR A 80 9.15 -23.99 13.15
C THR A 80 10.07 -22.95 12.55
N MET A 81 10.15 -21.78 13.18
CA MET A 81 10.97 -20.67 12.71
C MET A 81 11.98 -20.37 13.81
N THR A 82 13.26 -20.27 13.44
CA THR A 82 14.32 -19.84 14.35
C THR A 82 14.12 -18.39 14.77
N ARG A 83 14.85 -17.97 15.81
CA ARG A 83 14.82 -16.57 16.26
C ARG A 83 15.36 -15.63 15.17
N GLU A 84 16.39 -16.06 14.47
CA GLU A 84 17.06 -15.32 13.40
C GLU A 84 16.12 -15.13 12.19
N GLU A 85 15.43 -16.19 11.77
CA GLU A 85 14.42 -16.11 10.71
C GLU A 85 13.23 -15.23 11.13
N ALA A 86 12.81 -15.31 12.40
CA ALA A 86 11.77 -14.43 12.94
C ALA A 86 12.20 -12.95 12.90
N CYS A 87 13.45 -12.65 13.26
CA CYS A 87 14.00 -11.29 13.17
C CYS A 87 14.05 -10.81 11.72
N ASP A 88 14.61 -11.63 10.81
CA ASP A 88 14.75 -11.29 9.40
C ASP A 88 13.39 -11.09 8.72
N MET A 89 12.39 -11.88 9.11
CA MET A 89 11.00 -11.71 8.68
C MET A 89 10.46 -10.34 9.08
N LEU A 90 10.58 -9.94 10.35
CA LEU A 90 10.03 -8.65 10.79
C LEU A 90 10.70 -7.46 10.13
N TRP A 91 12.02 -7.52 9.94
CA TRP A 91 12.75 -6.52 9.18
C TRP A 91 12.29 -6.47 7.72
N SER A 92 12.09 -7.62 7.09
CA SER A 92 11.58 -7.67 5.72
C SER A 92 10.17 -7.08 5.61
N LEU A 93 9.26 -7.44 6.52
CA LEU A 93 7.90 -6.90 6.55
C LEU A 93 7.90 -5.38 6.79
N TYR A 94 8.77 -4.88 7.67
CA TYR A 94 8.96 -3.44 7.90
C TYR A 94 9.39 -2.70 6.62
N LEU A 95 10.46 -3.18 5.99
CA LEU A 95 11.01 -2.57 4.78
C LEU A 95 9.98 -2.57 3.64
N ILE A 96 9.32 -3.71 3.42
CA ILE A 96 8.29 -3.83 2.38
C ILE A 96 7.07 -2.96 2.73
N SER A 97 6.71 -2.78 4.00
CA SER A 97 5.59 -1.91 4.39
C SER A 97 5.88 -0.44 4.14
N GLY A 98 7.09 0.03 4.46
CA GLY A 98 7.48 1.43 4.36
C GLY A 98 8.01 1.87 2.99
N ALA A 99 8.40 0.94 2.11
CA ALA A 99 8.92 1.28 0.79
C ALA A 99 7.91 2.09 -0.06
N PRO A 100 8.37 3.01 -0.93
CA PRO A 100 7.49 3.72 -1.85
C PRO A 100 6.87 2.78 -2.89
N MET A 101 5.67 3.08 -3.36
CA MET A 101 5.08 2.41 -4.53
C MET A 101 5.84 2.80 -5.80
N TYR A 102 5.74 2.02 -6.87
CA TYR A 102 6.20 2.49 -8.18
C TYR A 102 5.50 3.80 -8.54
N GLU A 103 6.27 4.71 -9.13
CA GLU A 103 5.73 5.95 -9.69
C GLU A 103 4.64 5.62 -10.71
N ALA A 104 3.55 6.37 -10.71
CA ALA A 104 2.47 6.13 -11.65
C ALA A 104 2.96 6.40 -13.08
N PRO A 105 2.52 5.63 -14.09
CA PRO A 105 2.81 5.93 -15.48
C PRO A 105 2.32 7.35 -15.82
N ASP A 106 3.17 8.14 -16.44
CA ASP A 106 2.73 9.37 -17.10
C ASP A 106 2.06 8.97 -18.42
N TYR A 107 0.73 9.06 -18.46
CA TYR A 107 -0.05 8.69 -19.64
C TYR A 107 0.09 9.66 -20.80
N ASP A 108 0.69 10.83 -20.61
CA ASP A 108 1.04 11.77 -21.68
C ASP A 108 2.45 11.51 -22.23
N SER A 109 3.26 10.70 -21.55
CA SER A 109 4.63 10.36 -21.94
C SER A 109 4.67 9.45 -23.17
N VAL A 110 5.61 9.75 -24.06
CA VAL A 110 6.00 8.89 -25.20
C VAL A 110 7.01 7.82 -24.83
N GLN A 111 7.54 7.86 -23.61
CA GLN A 111 8.47 6.84 -23.12
C GLN A 111 7.70 5.72 -22.43
N PRO A 112 8.12 4.45 -22.60
CA PRO A 112 7.52 3.34 -21.89
C PRO A 112 7.73 3.49 -20.38
N TRP A 113 6.71 3.11 -19.61
CA TRP A 113 6.84 3.10 -18.16
C TRP A 113 7.87 2.05 -17.71
N PRO A 114 8.87 2.40 -16.87
CA PRO A 114 10.00 1.52 -16.55
C PRO A 114 9.65 0.17 -15.90
N TYR A 115 8.43 0.04 -15.36
CA TYR A 115 7.97 -1.14 -14.63
C TYR A 115 6.92 -1.96 -15.39
N GLU A 116 6.74 -1.76 -16.70
CA GLU A 116 5.69 -2.42 -17.50
C GLU A 116 5.62 -3.95 -17.30
N ASN A 117 6.77 -4.63 -17.30
CA ASN A 117 6.85 -6.09 -17.13
C ASN A 117 6.61 -6.56 -15.68
N GLU A 118 6.73 -5.67 -14.71
CA GLU A 118 6.57 -5.94 -13.28
C GLU A 118 5.44 -5.09 -12.67
N ARG A 119 4.49 -4.69 -13.52
CA ARG A 119 3.61 -3.53 -13.30
C ARG A 119 2.82 -3.52 -12.02
N ASP A 120 2.65 -4.65 -11.35
CA ASP A 120 1.82 -4.80 -10.15
C ASP A 120 2.59 -5.38 -8.95
N ASN A 121 3.91 -5.57 -9.08
CA ASN A 121 4.72 -6.25 -8.05
C ASN A 121 4.70 -5.51 -6.71
N ASP A 122 4.68 -4.18 -6.71
CA ASP A 122 4.58 -3.36 -5.52
C ASP A 122 3.23 -3.54 -4.80
N ILE A 123 2.11 -3.44 -5.53
CA ILE A 123 0.75 -3.66 -5.01
C ILE A 123 0.63 -5.09 -4.45
N ALA A 124 1.11 -6.08 -5.20
CA ALA A 124 1.10 -7.48 -4.81
C ALA A 124 1.92 -7.72 -3.53
N ALA A 125 3.15 -7.21 -3.45
CA ALA A 125 4.00 -7.35 -2.28
C ALA A 125 3.34 -6.75 -1.02
N LYS A 126 2.77 -5.54 -1.13
CA LYS A 126 2.05 -4.86 -0.05
C LYS A 126 0.83 -5.66 0.43
N SER A 127 0.05 -6.21 -0.50
CA SER A 127 -1.08 -7.09 -0.20
C SER A 127 -0.67 -8.37 0.51
N ARG A 128 0.46 -8.96 0.08
CA ARG A 128 1.03 -10.15 0.68
C ARG A 128 1.58 -9.91 2.08
N VAL A 129 2.14 -8.72 2.36
CA VAL A 129 2.48 -8.31 3.73
C VAL A 129 1.25 -8.34 4.64
N ILE A 130 0.16 -7.67 4.26
CA ILE A 130 -1.09 -7.67 5.06
C ILE A 130 -1.60 -9.10 5.26
N SER A 131 -1.52 -9.93 4.21
CA SER A 131 -1.87 -11.35 4.30
C SER A 131 -1.00 -12.08 5.31
N ALA A 132 0.32 -11.93 5.26
CA ALA A 132 1.26 -12.55 6.20
C ALA A 132 1.00 -12.11 7.65
N LEU A 133 0.79 -10.82 7.88
CA LEU A 133 0.48 -10.27 9.21
C LEU A 133 -0.81 -10.87 9.78
N SER A 134 -1.87 -10.98 8.95
CA SER A 134 -3.19 -11.46 9.40
C SER A 134 -3.22 -12.93 9.86
N ILE A 135 -2.30 -13.74 9.35
CA ILE A 135 -2.26 -15.19 9.56
C ILE A 135 -1.08 -15.64 10.43
N MET A 136 -0.25 -14.71 10.90
CA MET A 136 0.89 -14.99 11.75
C MET A 136 0.44 -15.47 13.13
N ASP A 137 1.08 -16.51 13.66
CA ASP A 137 0.97 -16.89 15.07
C ASP A 137 1.81 -15.93 15.92
N THR A 138 1.15 -14.91 16.46
CA THR A 138 1.79 -13.88 17.28
C THR A 138 2.35 -14.43 18.59
N LYS A 139 1.80 -15.52 19.14
CA LYS A 139 2.30 -16.14 20.38
C LYS A 139 3.59 -16.89 20.11
N GLN A 140 3.64 -17.68 19.03
CA GLN A 140 4.87 -18.35 18.62
C GLN A 140 5.96 -17.33 18.28
N MET A 141 5.62 -16.30 17.50
CA MET A 141 6.56 -15.24 17.11
C MET A 141 7.11 -14.48 18.33
N SER A 142 6.24 -14.13 19.27
CA SER A 142 6.59 -13.49 20.54
C SER A 142 7.60 -14.34 21.36
N ARG A 143 7.37 -15.66 21.45
CA ARG A 143 8.29 -16.59 22.11
C ARG A 143 9.65 -16.66 21.42
N ASN A 144 9.68 -16.82 20.09
CA ASN A 144 10.92 -16.92 19.32
C ASN A 144 11.79 -15.67 19.47
N LEU A 145 11.17 -14.49 19.48
CA LEU A 145 11.86 -13.21 19.56
C LEU A 145 12.22 -12.81 20.99
N GLY A 146 11.56 -13.38 22.01
CA GLY A 146 11.69 -12.98 23.40
C GLY A 146 11.08 -11.60 23.69
N ILE A 147 9.95 -11.27 23.06
CA ILE A 147 9.25 -9.98 23.22
C ILE A 147 7.81 -10.18 23.67
N HIS A 148 7.19 -9.15 24.26
CA HIS A 148 5.78 -9.19 24.61
C HIS A 148 4.87 -9.20 23.38
N GLU A 149 3.92 -10.14 23.30
CA GLU A 149 3.00 -10.32 22.16
C GLU A 149 2.28 -9.02 21.76
N GLN A 150 1.85 -8.22 22.73
CA GLN A 150 1.17 -6.94 22.50
C GLN A 150 1.98 -5.98 21.62
N ARG A 151 3.31 -5.93 21.80
CA ARG A 151 4.19 -5.07 21.00
C ARG A 151 4.17 -5.49 19.53
N LEU A 152 4.17 -6.79 19.27
CA LEU A 152 4.08 -7.36 17.93
C LEU A 152 2.73 -7.03 17.26
N LYS A 153 1.62 -7.15 18.01
CA LYS A 153 0.28 -6.79 17.50
C LYS A 153 0.18 -5.33 17.08
N HIS A 154 0.71 -4.41 17.88
CA HIS A 154 0.74 -2.98 17.53
C HIS A 154 1.60 -2.69 16.30
N LEU A 155 2.75 -3.38 16.17
CA LEU A 155 3.63 -3.29 15.02
C LEU A 155 2.91 -3.73 13.74
N HIS A 156 2.30 -4.91 13.75
CA HIS A 156 1.52 -5.46 12.64
C HIS A 156 0.37 -4.54 12.22
N ALA A 157 -0.37 -4.02 13.20
CA ALA A 157 -1.48 -3.10 12.96
C ALA A 157 -0.99 -1.78 12.33
N ALA A 158 0.15 -1.25 12.77
CA ALA A 158 0.76 -0.05 12.19
C ALA A 158 1.17 -0.28 10.72
N TYR A 159 1.81 -1.41 10.43
CA TYR A 159 2.26 -1.76 9.07
C TYR A 159 1.08 -1.90 8.11
N ALA A 160 0.07 -2.68 8.49
CA ALA A 160 -1.11 -2.86 7.66
C ALA A 160 -1.87 -1.54 7.44
N ALA A 161 -2.00 -0.71 8.48
CA ALA A 161 -2.65 0.59 8.37
C ALA A 161 -1.90 1.54 7.40
N ALA A 162 -0.57 1.63 7.50
CA ALA A 162 0.22 2.48 6.61
C ALA A 162 0.10 2.05 5.14
N ILE A 163 0.14 0.74 4.87
CA ILE A 163 -0.05 0.19 3.53
C ILE A 163 -1.43 0.59 2.97
N ILE A 164 -2.51 0.35 3.71
CA ILE A 164 -3.87 0.68 3.27
C ILE A 164 -3.99 2.18 3.03
N LYS A 165 -3.48 3.01 3.95
CA LYS A 165 -3.49 4.48 3.80
C LYS A 165 -2.79 4.90 2.51
N ARG A 166 -1.62 4.33 2.22
CA ARG A 166 -0.86 4.65 1.01
C ARG A 166 -1.63 4.29 -0.26
N LEU A 167 -2.16 3.07 -0.38
CA LEU A 167 -2.92 2.68 -1.57
C LEU A 167 -4.20 3.51 -1.73
N LYS A 168 -4.92 3.79 -0.64
CA LYS A 168 -6.08 4.70 -0.68
C LYS A 168 -5.71 6.07 -1.22
N SER A 169 -4.58 6.63 -0.77
CA SER A 169 -4.13 7.97 -1.20
C SER A 169 -3.74 8.06 -2.68
N LEU A 170 -3.43 6.93 -3.31
CA LEU A 170 -3.07 6.86 -4.73
C LEU A 170 -4.28 6.60 -5.64
N HIS A 171 -5.40 6.17 -5.09
CA HIS A 171 -6.60 5.91 -5.87
C HIS A 171 -7.32 7.22 -6.24
N LEU A 172 -7.73 7.31 -7.50
CA LEU A 172 -8.54 8.38 -8.09
C LEU A 172 -9.95 7.82 -8.41
N PRO A 173 -10.96 8.06 -7.54
CA PRO A 173 -12.30 7.46 -7.67
C PRO A 173 -13.03 7.78 -8.96
N ASP A 174 -12.87 9.01 -9.47
CA ASP A 174 -13.61 9.51 -10.64
C ASP A 174 -12.78 9.50 -11.93
N PHE A 175 -11.68 8.75 -11.97
CA PHE A 175 -10.79 8.74 -13.13
C PHE A 175 -11.47 8.22 -14.40
N GLY A 176 -12.52 7.39 -14.30
CA GLY A 176 -13.19 6.80 -15.47
C GLY A 176 -13.71 7.82 -16.49
N LYS A 177 -14.24 8.98 -16.05
CA LYS A 177 -14.66 10.04 -16.98
C LYS A 177 -13.48 10.66 -17.71
N LYS A 178 -12.38 10.90 -16.99
CA LYS A 178 -11.15 11.45 -17.55
C LYS A 178 -10.51 10.43 -18.50
N GLU A 179 -10.53 9.15 -18.15
CA GLU A 179 -10.02 8.05 -18.97
C GLU A 179 -10.70 7.98 -20.33
N THR A 180 -12.03 8.05 -20.40
CA THR A 180 -12.76 8.05 -21.68
C THR A 180 -12.31 9.21 -22.58
N ALA A 181 -12.26 10.44 -22.02
CA ALA A 181 -11.82 11.61 -22.78
C ALA A 181 -10.37 11.49 -23.28
N LEU A 182 -9.46 10.94 -22.46
CA LEU A 182 -8.06 10.70 -22.82
C LEU A 182 -7.94 9.62 -23.90
N LYS A 183 -8.67 8.51 -23.79
CA LYS A 183 -8.70 7.47 -24.83
C LYS A 183 -9.15 8.03 -26.17
N ASP A 184 -10.24 8.81 -26.18
CA ASP A 184 -10.75 9.43 -27.39
C ASP A 184 -9.75 10.42 -28.00
N ALA A 185 -9.03 11.18 -27.17
CA ALA A 185 -8.00 12.11 -27.63
C ALA A 185 -6.80 11.37 -28.24
N ILE A 186 -6.33 10.30 -27.60
CA ILE A 186 -5.24 9.46 -28.13
C ILE A 186 -5.66 8.84 -29.46
N ILE A 187 -6.86 8.25 -29.54
CA ILE A 187 -7.39 7.65 -30.78
C ILE A 187 -7.45 8.69 -31.92
N ARG A 188 -7.98 9.90 -31.65
CA ARG A 188 -8.04 10.99 -32.66
C ARG A 188 -6.67 11.48 -33.10
N SER A 189 -5.64 11.36 -32.26
CA SER A 189 -4.29 11.80 -32.56
C SER A 189 -3.48 10.81 -33.42
N HIS A 190 -4.00 9.59 -33.66
CA HIS A 190 -3.32 8.61 -34.51
C HIS A 190 -3.31 9.11 -35.97
N PRO A 191 -2.14 9.21 -36.63
CA PRO A 191 -2.09 9.48 -38.05
C PRO A 191 -2.64 8.26 -38.80
N ALA A 192 -3.85 8.36 -39.34
CA ALA A 192 -4.55 7.38 -40.19
C ALA A 192 -4.74 5.96 -39.63
N ASN A 193 -5.94 5.64 -39.11
CA ASN A 193 -6.53 4.32 -39.31
C ASN A 193 -8.08 4.31 -39.15
N PRO A 194 -8.86 4.57 -40.23
CA PRO A 194 -10.31 4.37 -40.22
C PRO A 194 -10.73 2.88 -40.17
N ASP A 195 -9.84 1.96 -40.56
CA ASP A 195 -10.20 0.57 -40.91
C ASP A 195 -9.51 -0.51 -40.05
N GLY A 196 -8.76 -0.11 -39.01
CA GLY A 196 -8.35 -1.00 -37.91
C GLY A 196 -7.28 -2.05 -38.21
N ASN A 197 -6.63 -2.02 -39.37
CA ASN A 197 -5.56 -2.96 -39.70
C ASN A 197 -4.31 -2.21 -40.17
N VAL A 198 -3.24 -2.34 -39.37
CA VAL A 198 -1.79 -2.18 -39.62
C VAL A 198 -1.18 -1.42 -38.44
N ILE A 199 -0.48 -2.13 -37.57
CA ILE A 199 0.51 -1.57 -36.64
C ILE A 199 1.75 -1.31 -37.52
N GLY A 200 1.96 -0.05 -37.90
CA GLY A 200 3.09 0.35 -38.73
C GLY A 200 4.39 0.44 -37.93
N SER A 201 5.50 0.56 -38.65
CA SER A 201 6.85 0.77 -38.11
C SER A 201 7.25 2.25 -38.04
N ASP A 202 6.29 3.19 -38.11
CA ASP A 202 6.56 4.63 -38.01
C ASP A 202 6.82 5.02 -36.55
N VAL A 203 7.76 5.94 -36.31
CA VAL A 203 8.04 6.52 -34.99
C VAL A 203 6.76 7.04 -34.33
N LYS A 204 5.83 7.61 -35.11
CA LYS A 204 4.54 8.08 -34.58
C LYS A 204 3.65 6.94 -34.06
N ASP A 205 3.74 5.76 -34.64
CA ASP A 205 3.01 4.57 -34.18
C ASP A 205 3.57 4.08 -32.84
N TYR A 206 4.90 4.18 -32.64
CA TYR A 206 5.55 3.87 -31.36
C TYR A 206 5.17 4.86 -30.25
N GLU A 207 5.24 6.17 -30.52
CA GLU A 207 4.86 7.20 -29.54
C GLU A 207 3.38 7.07 -29.13
N TRP A 208 2.50 6.83 -30.11
CA TRP A 208 1.09 6.58 -29.87
C TRP A 208 0.88 5.32 -29.01
N THR A 209 1.57 4.23 -29.34
CA THR A 209 1.51 2.97 -28.62
C THR A 209 1.95 3.14 -27.16
N HIS A 210 3.02 3.89 -26.90
CA HIS A 210 3.49 4.14 -25.54
C HIS A 210 2.50 4.97 -24.72
N LYS A 211 1.92 6.03 -25.30
CA LYS A 211 0.85 6.82 -24.63
C LYS A 211 -0.35 5.95 -24.30
N TRP A 212 -0.80 5.12 -25.26
CA TRP A 212 -1.91 4.19 -25.05
C TRP A 212 -1.60 3.19 -23.93
N ASN A 213 -0.43 2.55 -23.97
CA ASN A 213 -0.01 1.58 -22.96
C ASN A 213 0.15 2.21 -21.57
N ASN A 214 0.69 3.43 -21.49
CA ASN A 214 0.82 4.16 -20.23
C ASN A 214 -0.56 4.50 -19.65
N LEU A 215 -1.52 4.97 -20.48
CA LEU A 215 -2.90 5.23 -20.03
C LEU A 215 -3.60 3.96 -19.53
N VAL A 216 -3.52 2.88 -20.30
CA VAL A 216 -4.11 1.59 -19.91
C VAL A 216 -3.49 1.07 -18.62
N THR A 217 -2.17 1.17 -18.48
CA THR A 217 -1.44 0.76 -17.27
C THR A 217 -1.83 1.62 -16.07
N PHE A 218 -1.91 2.94 -16.24
CA PHE A 218 -2.36 3.85 -15.20
C PHE A 218 -3.79 3.52 -14.73
N SER A 219 -4.72 3.35 -15.67
CA SER A 219 -6.12 2.99 -15.37
C SER A 219 -6.23 1.65 -14.63
N SER A 220 -5.48 0.65 -15.10
CA SER A 220 -5.42 -0.67 -14.46
C SER A 220 -4.90 -0.58 -13.02
N ARG A 221 -3.77 0.11 -12.80
CA ARG A 221 -3.21 0.32 -11.45
C ARG A 221 -4.17 1.10 -10.56
N ASN A 222 -4.81 2.16 -11.07
CA ASN A 222 -5.80 2.94 -10.33
C ASN A 222 -6.97 2.07 -9.84
N SER A 223 -7.48 1.20 -10.71
CA SER A 223 -8.54 0.24 -10.39
C SER A 223 -8.06 -0.80 -9.38
N MET A 224 -6.80 -1.25 -9.50
CA MET A 224 -6.20 -2.20 -8.57
C MET A 224 -6.02 -1.63 -7.18
N TYR A 225 -5.65 -0.36 -7.02
CA TYR A 225 -5.58 0.28 -5.69
C TYR A 225 -6.91 0.15 -4.94
N HIS A 226 -8.02 0.46 -5.60
CA HIS A 226 -9.34 0.29 -5.02
C HIS A 226 -9.68 -1.17 -4.74
N SER A 227 -9.53 -2.04 -5.74
CA SER A 227 -9.92 -3.45 -5.66
C SER A 227 -9.14 -4.22 -4.60
N TYR A 228 -7.83 -4.02 -4.51
CA TYR A 228 -6.99 -4.67 -3.50
C TYR A 228 -7.35 -4.18 -2.09
N VAL A 229 -7.54 -2.88 -1.91
CA VAL A 229 -7.93 -2.33 -0.62
C VAL A 229 -9.29 -2.91 -0.20
N SER A 230 -10.32 -2.75 -1.02
CA SER A 230 -11.70 -3.07 -0.64
C SER A 230 -12.01 -4.57 -0.61
N LYS A 231 -11.45 -5.35 -1.55
CA LYS A 231 -11.78 -6.77 -1.69
C LYS A 231 -10.82 -7.70 -0.94
N ILE A 232 -9.60 -7.25 -0.63
CA ILE A 232 -8.56 -8.13 -0.06
C ILE A 232 -8.03 -7.59 1.26
N MET A 233 -7.47 -6.38 1.27
CA MET A 233 -6.69 -5.88 2.41
C MET A 233 -7.56 -5.60 3.62
N GLU A 234 -8.68 -4.89 3.45
CA GLU A 234 -9.62 -4.59 4.53
C GLU A 234 -10.21 -5.87 5.14
N LYS A 235 -10.58 -6.85 4.28
CA LYS A 235 -11.11 -8.15 4.72
C LYS A 235 -10.12 -8.99 5.52
N ARG A 236 -8.84 -8.64 5.51
CA ARG A 236 -7.79 -9.25 6.35
C ARG A 236 -7.46 -8.37 7.54
N PHE A 237 -7.38 -7.06 7.31
CA PHE A 237 -7.01 -6.06 8.30
C PHE A 237 -8.02 -5.95 9.44
N ILE A 238 -9.32 -5.83 9.14
CA ILE A 238 -10.33 -5.65 10.19
C ILE A 238 -10.46 -6.88 11.07
N PRO A 239 -10.60 -8.12 10.55
CA PRO A 239 -10.59 -9.30 11.40
C PRO A 239 -9.30 -9.47 12.21
N MET A 240 -8.14 -9.08 11.65
CA MET A 240 -6.87 -9.09 12.38
C MET A 240 -6.90 -8.12 13.57
N LEU A 241 -7.39 -6.88 13.39
CA LEU A 241 -7.51 -5.93 14.49
C LEU A 241 -8.45 -6.43 15.59
N VAL A 242 -9.62 -6.95 15.21
CA VAL A 242 -10.60 -7.52 16.15
C VAL A 242 -10.00 -8.69 16.94
N LYS A 243 -9.22 -9.55 16.27
CA LYS A 243 -8.50 -10.66 16.92
C LYS A 243 -7.40 -10.17 17.87
N TYR A 244 -6.68 -9.11 17.48
CA TYR A 244 -5.53 -8.62 18.25
C TYR A 244 -5.94 -7.84 19.48
N PHE A 245 -7.03 -7.08 19.40
CA PHE A 245 -7.48 -6.13 20.40
C PHE A 245 -8.94 -6.41 20.84
N PRO A 246 -9.23 -7.62 21.39
CA PRO A 246 -10.57 -7.92 21.89
C PRO A 246 -10.95 -6.93 23.00
N ASP A 247 -12.20 -6.45 22.96
CA ASP A 247 -12.80 -5.50 23.90
C ASP A 247 -12.06 -4.14 24.01
N GLN A 248 -11.13 -3.85 23.10
CA GLN A 248 -10.35 -2.63 23.06
C GLN A 248 -10.74 -1.76 21.86
N ALA A 249 -11.96 -1.23 21.88
CA ALA A 249 -12.50 -0.40 20.80
C ALA A 249 -11.56 0.75 20.40
N GLY A 250 -10.95 1.41 21.40
CA GLY A 250 -10.01 2.50 21.16
C GLY A 250 -8.84 2.12 20.26
N GLU A 251 -8.27 0.92 20.44
CA GLU A 251 -7.14 0.45 19.62
C GLU A 251 -7.59 0.06 18.20
N VAL A 252 -8.72 -0.65 18.06
CA VAL A 252 -9.26 -0.98 16.73
C VAL A 252 -9.53 0.29 15.92
N VAL A 253 -10.25 1.25 16.52
CA VAL A 253 -10.59 2.53 15.87
C VAL A 253 -9.33 3.34 15.55
N LYS A 254 -8.35 3.39 16.44
CA LYS A 254 -7.06 4.06 16.22
C LYS A 254 -6.35 3.55 14.96
N TYR A 255 -6.29 2.25 14.75
CA TYR A 255 -5.61 1.70 13.55
C TYR A 255 -6.44 1.85 12.28
N ILE A 256 -7.77 1.80 12.37
CA ILE A 256 -8.65 2.15 11.24
C ILE A 256 -8.44 3.63 10.83
N ARG A 257 -8.34 4.56 11.79
CA ARG A 257 -8.01 5.97 11.51
C ARG A 257 -6.63 6.13 10.90
N LYS A 258 -5.62 5.42 11.43
CA LYS A 258 -4.27 5.40 10.83
C LYS A 258 -4.26 4.85 9.40
N ALA A 259 -5.23 4.00 9.03
CA ALA A 259 -5.43 3.53 7.67
C ALA A 259 -6.14 4.55 6.75
N GLY A 260 -6.47 5.75 7.26
CA GLY A 260 -7.07 6.83 6.50
C GLY A 260 -8.60 6.74 6.38
N TYR A 261 -9.29 6.16 7.37
CA TYR A 261 -10.75 6.21 7.46
C TYR A 261 -11.18 7.26 8.49
N GLY A 262 -12.21 8.03 8.14
CA GLY A 262 -12.87 8.96 9.05
C GLY A 262 -13.79 8.26 10.04
N ASP A 263 -14.17 8.97 11.11
CA ASP A 263 -15.01 8.42 12.19
C ASP A 263 -16.37 7.90 11.70
N GLY A 264 -16.97 8.58 10.71
CA GLY A 264 -18.22 8.16 10.09
C GLY A 264 -18.11 6.94 9.17
N GLU A 265 -16.90 6.50 8.83
CA GLU A 265 -16.64 5.34 7.96
C GLU A 265 -16.25 4.08 8.74
N VAL A 266 -15.91 4.21 10.03
CA VAL A 266 -15.38 3.10 10.85
C VAL A 266 -16.35 1.93 10.92
N LEU A 267 -17.62 2.21 11.27
CA LEU A 267 -18.63 1.16 11.41
C LEU A 267 -19.11 0.63 10.05
N ASP A 268 -19.18 1.47 9.01
CA ASP A 268 -19.42 1.03 7.63
C ASP A 268 -18.33 0.03 7.17
N LEU A 269 -17.06 0.30 7.52
CA LEU A 269 -15.93 -0.58 7.22
C LEU A 269 -16.02 -1.91 7.99
N ILE A 270 -16.39 -1.87 9.28
CA ILE A 270 -16.56 -3.10 10.07
C ILE A 270 -17.72 -3.93 9.53
N ASP A 271 -18.86 -3.31 9.20
CA ASP A 271 -20.04 -3.99 8.65
C ASP A 271 -19.71 -4.77 7.37
N ARG A 272 -19.02 -4.15 6.41
CA ARG A 272 -18.71 -4.79 5.12
C ARG A 272 -17.54 -5.79 5.15
N THR A 273 -16.87 -5.96 6.30
CA THR A 273 -15.70 -6.83 6.43
C THR A 273 -15.90 -7.93 7.46
N ALA A 274 -16.09 -7.58 8.73
CA ALA A 274 -16.23 -8.51 9.85
C ALA A 274 -17.70 -8.71 10.28
N GLY A 275 -18.55 -7.72 9.99
CA GLY A 275 -19.96 -7.71 10.37
C GLY A 275 -20.19 -7.59 11.87
N TYR A 276 -21.46 -7.37 12.25
CA TYR A 276 -21.89 -7.40 13.64
C TYR A 276 -22.02 -8.84 14.15
N ASN A 277 -21.28 -9.19 15.20
CA ASN A 277 -21.34 -10.48 15.89
C ASN A 277 -20.78 -10.35 17.31
N SER A 278 -20.74 -11.45 18.08
CA SER A 278 -20.25 -11.44 19.46
C SER A 278 -18.82 -10.93 19.63
N LYS A 279 -17.95 -11.08 18.62
CA LYS A 279 -16.56 -10.61 18.64
C LYS A 279 -16.41 -9.14 18.23
N THR A 280 -17.44 -8.53 17.65
CA THR A 280 -17.40 -7.12 17.21
C THR A 280 -18.39 -6.24 17.95
N ALA A 281 -19.30 -6.81 18.76
CA ALA A 281 -20.35 -6.08 19.46
C ALA A 281 -19.84 -4.89 20.28
N TYR A 282 -18.67 -5.00 20.93
CA TYR A 282 -18.05 -3.92 21.70
C TYR A 282 -17.73 -2.67 20.85
N LEU A 283 -17.57 -2.81 19.53
CA LEU A 283 -17.31 -1.70 18.60
C LEU A 283 -18.55 -0.84 18.32
N TYR A 284 -19.76 -1.37 18.58
CA TYR A 284 -21.04 -0.70 18.32
C TYR A 284 -21.67 -0.08 19.58
N GLN A 285 -20.91 -0.02 20.67
CA GLN A 285 -21.35 0.57 21.93
C GLN A 285 -21.14 2.09 21.95
N GLY A 286 -21.92 2.79 22.76
CA GLY A 286 -21.84 4.23 22.93
C GLY A 286 -22.37 5.04 21.75
N LYS A 287 -21.96 6.31 21.70
CA LYS A 287 -22.50 7.34 20.80
C LYS A 287 -22.31 7.01 19.31
N SER A 288 -21.13 6.52 18.92
CA SER A 288 -20.83 6.17 17.52
C SER A 288 -21.75 5.06 17.00
N GLY A 289 -22.01 4.04 17.82
CA GLY A 289 -22.92 2.96 17.46
C GLY A 289 -24.39 3.41 17.38
N GLU A 290 -24.80 4.33 18.25
CA GLU A 290 -26.14 4.93 18.17
C GLU A 290 -26.34 5.76 16.90
N GLU A 291 -25.36 6.59 16.56
CA GLU A 291 -25.35 7.38 15.32
C GLU A 291 -25.40 6.48 14.08
N HIS A 292 -24.65 5.38 14.09
CA HIS A 292 -24.65 4.40 13.00
C HIS A 292 -26.01 3.71 12.81
N ARG A 293 -26.66 3.30 13.91
CA ARG A 293 -28.03 2.74 13.85
C ARG A 293 -29.03 3.74 13.30
N LYS A 294 -28.97 5.00 13.74
CA LYS A 294 -29.80 6.10 13.20
C LYS A 294 -29.57 6.31 11.70
N LYS A 295 -28.31 6.25 11.25
CA LYS A 295 -27.93 6.34 9.83
C LYS A 295 -28.54 5.20 9.01
N LEU A 296 -28.51 3.96 9.51
CA LEU A 296 -29.10 2.80 8.84
C LEU A 296 -30.63 2.91 8.74
N GLN A 297 -31.32 3.29 9.82
CA GLN A 297 -32.78 3.49 9.82
C GLN A 297 -33.22 4.55 8.80
N ARG A 298 -32.49 5.66 8.71
CA ARG A 298 -32.76 6.73 7.73
C ARG A 298 -32.55 6.30 6.28
N LYS A 299 -31.64 5.36 6.02
CA LYS A 299 -31.45 4.79 4.67
C LYS A 299 -32.63 3.90 4.30
N GLN A 300 -33.04 3.02 5.21
CA GLN A 300 -34.18 2.11 5.01
C GLN A 300 -35.51 2.85 4.85
N SER A 301 -35.68 4.02 5.47
CA SER A 301 -36.90 4.83 5.34
C SER A 301 -36.95 5.69 4.06
N ARG A 302 -35.89 5.70 3.25
CA ARG A 302 -35.77 6.47 1.99
C ARG A 302 -35.81 5.56 0.74
N GLU A 303 -35.83 4.25 0.95
CA GLU A 303 -36.07 3.20 -0.05
C GLU A 303 -37.54 2.77 0.03
#